data_AF-F1LIG0-F1
#
_entry.id   AF-F1LIG0-F1
#
_cell.length_a   1.000
_cell.length_b   1.000
_cell.length_c   1.000
_cell.angle_alpha   90.00
_cell.angle_beta   90.00
_cell.angle_gamma   90.00
#
_symmetry.space_group_name_H-M   'P 1'
#
loop_
_entity.id
_entity.type
_entity.pdbx_description
1 polymer ?
#
loop_
_entity_poly.entity_id
_entity_poly.type
_entity_poly.pdbx_seq_one_letter_code
_entity_poly.pdbx_strand_id
1 'polypeptide(L)' 'MMVYLQQIIGVDEKNQVIELNAWLKYVWADYRLSWNPAKYGEIKSVRFTSGNTIWQPDIL' A
#
# COMPACT_ATOMS: atom_id res chain seq x y z
N MET A 1 0.99 7.18 3.70
CA MET A 1 1.60 5.87 4.04
C MET A 1 1.34 5.58 5.50
N MET A 2 0.93 4.37 5.84
CA MET A 2 0.71 3.93 7.22
C MET A 2 1.45 2.61 7.43
N VAL A 3 2.17 2.50 8.55
CA VAL A 3 2.88 1.29 8.95
C VAL A 3 2.13 0.69 10.13
N TYR A 4 1.81 -0.60 10.03
CA TYR A 4 1.19 -1.36 11.10
C TYR A 4 2.17 -2.43 11.56
N LEU A 5 2.76 -2.24 12.74
CA LEU A 5 3.63 -3.24 13.34
C LEU A 5 2.80 -4.46 13.75
N GLN A 6 3.17 -5.63 13.25
CA GLN A 6 2.58 -6.89 13.68
C GLN A 6 3.39 -7.51 14.81
N GLN A 7 4.71 -7.57 14.66
CA GLN A 7 5.59 -8.22 15.63
C GLN A 7 7.03 -7.71 15.50
N ILE A 8 7.75 -7.65 16.61
CA ILE A 8 9.22 -7.54 16.64
C ILE A 8 9.79 -8.96 16.66
N ILE A 9 10.59 -9.29 15.64
CA ILE A 9 11.18 -10.62 15.45
C ILE A 9 12.46 -10.75 16.30
N GLY A 10 13.30 -9.71 16.28
CA GLY A 10 14.57 -9.71 17.00
C GLY A 10 15.23 -8.34 17.02
N VAL A 11 16.15 -8.15 17.98
CA VAL A 11 16.96 -6.95 18.13
C VAL A 11 18.41 -7.37 18.27
N ASP A 12 19.27 -6.87 17.37
CA ASP A 12 20.72 -6.98 17.48
C ASP A 12 21.27 -5.64 17.96
N GLU A 13 21.52 -5.54 19.25
CA GLU A 13 21.99 -4.31 19.90
C GLU A 13 23.42 -3.94 19.49
N LYS A 14 24.25 -4.95 19.19
CA LYS A 14 25.66 -4.75 18.82
C LYS A 14 25.79 -4.15 17.42
N ASN A 15 24.95 -4.63 16.50
CA ASN A 15 24.92 -4.12 15.12
C ASN A 15 23.87 -3.02 14.90
N GLN A 16 23.07 -2.69 15.92
CA GLN A 16 21.99 -1.70 15.88
C GLN A 16 20.92 -2.01 14.82
N VAL A 17 20.55 -3.29 14.69
CA VAL A 17 19.55 -3.77 13.72
C VAL A 17 18.32 -4.29 14.44
N ILE A 18 17.13 -3.96 13.91
CA ILE A 18 15.85 -4.48 14.38
C ILE A 18 15.17 -5.22 13.23
N GLU A 19 14.74 -6.44 13.49
CA GLU A 19 13.92 -7.24 12.59
C GLU A 19 12.46 -7.17 13.02
N LEU A 20 11.57 -6.82 12.09
CA LEU A 20 10.15 -6.60 12.36
C LEU A 20 9.26 -7.14 11.24
N ASN A 21 8.11 -7.67 11.62
CA ASN A 21 7.02 -7.98 10.71
C ASN A 21 6.00 -6.83 10.77
N ALA A 22 5.74 -6.21 9.63
CA ALA A 22 4.82 -5.08 9.54
C ALA A 22 4.03 -5.11 8.23
N TRP A 23 2.81 -4.57 8.29
CA TRP A 23 1.98 -4.29 7.13
C TRP A 23 2.16 -2.85 6.71
N LEU A 24 2.46 -2.66 5.42
CA LEU A 24 2.58 -1.34 4.82
C LEU A 24 1.31 -1.05 4.02
N LYS A 25 0.58 -0.01 4.44
CA LYS A 25 -0.61 0.46 3.73
C LYS A 25 -0.28 1.76 2.99
N TYR A 26 -0.49 1.69 1.68
CA TYR A 26 -0.32 2.82 0.79
C TYR A 26 -1.68 3.36 0.36
N VAL A 27 -1.78 4.68 0.36
CA VAL A 27 -2.93 5.42 -0.15
C VAL A 27 -2.32 6.57 -0.94
N TRP A 28 -2.63 6.63 -2.22
CA TRP A 28 -2.27 7.71 -3.11
C TRP A 28 -3.48 8.10 -3.95
N ALA A 29 -3.46 9.31 -4.50
CA ALA A 29 -4.49 9.79 -5.41
C ALA A 29 -3.94 9.73 -6.84
N ASP A 30 -4.69 9.10 -7.75
CA ASP A 30 -4.39 9.07 -9.18
C ASP A 30 -5.55 9.70 -9.96
N TYR A 31 -5.25 10.79 -10.67
CA TYR A 31 -6.24 11.52 -11.45
C TYR A 31 -6.77 10.70 -12.64
N ARG A 32 -5.99 9.74 -13.16
CA ARG A 32 -6.38 8.88 -14.28
C ARG A 32 -7.36 7.80 -13.85
N LEU A 33 -7.40 7.47 -12.55
CA LEU A 33 -8.29 6.48 -11.96
C LEU A 33 -9.52 7.13 -11.31
N SER A 34 -9.89 8.33 -11.73
CA SER A 34 -11.10 9.02 -11.25
C SER A 34 -12.22 8.94 -12.29
N TRP A 35 -13.43 8.54 -11.88
CA TRP A 35 -14.61 8.46 -12.75
C TRP A 35 -15.88 8.93 -12.03
N ASN A 36 -16.93 9.26 -12.79
CA ASN A 36 -18.25 9.58 -12.23
C ASN A 36 -19.07 8.29 -12.05
N PRO A 37 -19.38 7.86 -10.80
CA PRO A 37 -20.09 6.60 -10.55
C PRO A 37 -21.44 6.49 -11.27
N ALA A 38 -22.17 7.60 -11.44
CA ALA A 38 -23.48 7.60 -12.10
C ALA A 38 -23.41 7.16 -13.58
N LYS A 39 -22.26 7.32 -14.23
CA LYS A 39 -22.04 6.86 -15.61
C LYS A 39 -21.67 5.38 -15.72
N TYR A 40 -21.36 4.74 -14.59
CA TYR A 40 -20.86 3.36 -14.52
C TYR A 40 -21.66 2.52 -13.53
N GLY A 41 -22.97 2.79 -13.39
CA GLY A 41 -23.85 1.98 -12.54
C GLY A 41 -23.54 2.05 -11.04
N GLU A 42 -23.14 3.23 -10.54
CA GLU A 42 -22.79 3.48 -9.13
C GLU A 42 -21.58 2.67 -8.63
N ILE A 43 -20.69 2.21 -9.52
CA ILE A 43 -19.44 1.56 -9.15
C ILE A 43 -18.51 2.59 -8.49
N LYS A 44 -18.17 2.37 -7.22
CA LYS A 44 -17.30 3.25 -6.41
C LYS A 44 -15.94 2.64 -6.08
N SER A 45 -15.79 1.33 -6.27
CA SER A 45 -14.56 0.61 -5.93
C SER A 45 -14.29 -0.45 -6.99
N VAL A 46 -13.05 -0.50 -7.45
CA VAL A 46 -12.55 -1.50 -8.39
C VAL A 46 -11.27 -2.10 -7.82
N ARG A 47 -11.05 -3.39 -8.07
CA ARG A 47 -9.85 -4.09 -7.63
C ARG A 47 -9.03 -4.46 -8.86
N PHE A 48 -7.81 -3.96 -8.92
CA PHE A 48 -6.85 -4.37 -9.92
C PHE A 48 -6.10 -5.61 -9.43
N THR A 49 -5.79 -6.53 -10.34
CA THR A 49 -4.90 -7.65 -9.99
C THR A 49 -3.49 -7.13 -9.77
N SER A 50 -2.75 -7.76 -8.86
CA SER A 50 -1.38 -7.39 -8.55
C SER A 50 -0.47 -7.60 -9.77
N GLY A 51 0.06 -6.51 -10.31
CA GLY A 51 1.02 -6.51 -11.42
C GLY A 51 0.77 -5.33 -12.37
N ASN A 52 1.74 -4.40 -12.44
CA ASN A 52 2.01 -3.29 -13.39
C ASN A 52 0.87 -2.63 -14.19
N THR A 53 -0.39 -2.83 -13.82
CA THR A 53 -1.59 -2.36 -14.52
C THR A 53 -1.92 -0.93 -14.15
N ILE A 54 -1.52 -0.52 -12.95
CA ILE A 54 -1.62 0.85 -12.47
C ILE A 54 -0.26 1.30 -11.96
N TRP A 55 0.00 2.60 -12.09
CA TRP A 55 1.17 3.19 -11.45
C TRP A 55 1.04 3.06 -9.93
N GLN A 56 2.14 2.70 -9.29
CA GLN A 56 2.28 2.62 -7.85
C GLN A 56 3.53 3.41 -7.47
N PRO A 57 3.55 4.11 -6.33
CA PRO A 57 4.75 4.80 -5.88
C PRO A 57 5.86 3.77 -5.61
N ASP A 58 7.08 4.04 -6.10
CA ASP A 58 8.27 3.26 -5.78
C ASP A 58 8.68 3.49 -4.32
N ILE A 59 9.03 2.41 -3.61
CA ILE A 59 9.35 2.43 -2.18
C ILE A 59 10.61 1.59 -1.98
N LEU A 60 11.60 2.21 -1.34
CA LEU A 60 12.89 1.61 -1.00
C LEU A 60 12.82 0.90 0.36
#